data_AF-V5GL52-F1
#
_entry.id   AF-V5GL52-F1
#
_cell.length_a   1.000
_cell.length_b   1.000
_cell.length_c   1.000
_cell.angle_alpha   90.00
_cell.angle_beta   90.00
_cell.angle_gamma   90.00
#
_symmetry.space_group_name_H-M   'P 1'
#
loop_
_entity.id
_entity.type
_entity.pdbx_description
1 polymer ?
#
loop_
_entity_poly.entity_id
_entity_poly.type
_entity_poly.pdbx_seq_one_letter_code
_entity_poly.pdbx_strand_id
1 'polypeptide(L)'
;SCILVGCRSDTDCPGNRACMNDKCELPCEVANPCDAPAECKVFNHIMECVCPPGTVSDGETGCLKVEEKCRKDSDCPSQYACIGGECVNPCQSTEPCGINAECTVLNTEPVRTMICQCLPGYQGNAAVQCDKSKS
;
A
#
# COMPACT_ATOMS: atom_id res chain seq x y z
N SER A 1 -44.39 -16.92 -8.09
CA SER A 1 -43.39 -15.97 -7.56
C SER A 1 -43.40 -14.69 -8.36
N CYS A 2 -43.27 -13.55 -7.70
CA CYS A 2 -42.99 -12.28 -8.37
C CYS A 2 -41.46 -12.11 -8.42
N ILE A 3 -40.92 -11.75 -9.58
CA ILE A 3 -39.51 -11.37 -9.74
C ILE A 3 -39.52 -9.84 -9.84
N LEU A 4 -38.77 -9.17 -8.97
CA LEU A 4 -38.59 -7.73 -9.05
C LEU A 4 -37.78 -7.41 -10.32
N VAL A 5 -38.40 -6.70 -11.26
CA VAL A 5 -37.72 -6.18 -12.45
C VAL A 5 -37.26 -4.77 -12.11
N GLY A 6 -36.07 -4.65 -11.51
CA GLY A 6 -35.53 -3.38 -11.02
C GLY A 6 -35.02 -3.50 -9.58
N CYS A 7 -35.08 -2.40 -8.85
CA CYS A 7 -34.59 -2.31 -7.47
C CYS A 7 -35.51 -1.45 -6.60
N ARG A 8 -35.43 -1.65 -5.28
CA ARG A 8 -35.96 -0.74 -4.26
C ARG A 8 -34.86 -0.17 -3.37
N SER A 9 -33.73 -0.86 -3.35
CA SER A 9 -32.54 -0.56 -2.57
C SER A 9 -31.29 -0.94 -3.36
N ASP A 10 -30.16 -0.37 -3.00
CA ASP A 10 -28.87 -0.68 -3.62
C ASP A 10 -28.52 -2.16 -3.54
N THR A 11 -28.91 -2.83 -2.44
CA THR A 11 -28.69 -4.26 -2.24
C THR A 11 -29.45 -5.15 -3.22
N ASP A 12 -30.44 -4.62 -3.95
CA ASP A 12 -31.12 -5.33 -5.04
C ASP A 12 -30.29 -5.31 -6.34
N CYS A 13 -29.24 -4.50 -6.40
CA CYS A 13 -28.39 -4.32 -7.57
C CYS A 13 -27.05 -5.06 -7.43
N PRO A 14 -26.33 -5.30 -8.54
CA PRO A 14 -24.92 -5.69 -8.50
C PRO A 14 -24.06 -4.62 -7.81
N GLY A 15 -22.93 -5.01 -7.19
CA GLY A 15 -22.09 -4.11 -6.38
C GLY A 15 -21.50 -2.88 -7.11
N ASN A 16 -21.49 -2.89 -8.45
CA ASN A 16 -21.06 -1.78 -9.29
C ASN A 16 -22.20 -0.86 -9.77
N ARG A 17 -23.44 -1.09 -9.30
CA ARG A 17 -24.64 -0.35 -9.70
C ARG A 17 -25.40 0.13 -8.48
N ALA A 18 -26.05 1.29 -8.54
CA ALA A 18 -26.92 1.77 -7.45
C ALA A 18 -28.38 1.81 -7.89
N CYS A 19 -29.28 1.78 -6.93
CA CYS A 19 -30.70 1.90 -7.20
C CYS A 19 -31.09 3.36 -7.37
N MET A 20 -31.37 3.76 -8.62
CA MET A 20 -31.75 5.12 -8.97
C MET A 20 -33.04 5.09 -9.78
N ASN A 21 -34.09 5.73 -9.26
CA ASN A 21 -35.42 5.74 -9.89
C ASN A 21 -35.94 4.34 -10.25
N ASP A 22 -35.88 3.42 -9.27
CA ASP A 22 -36.28 2.00 -9.37
C ASP A 22 -35.47 1.15 -10.39
N LYS A 23 -34.34 1.67 -10.88
CA LYS A 23 -33.44 0.99 -11.83
C LYS A 23 -32.04 0.83 -11.28
N CYS A 24 -31.43 -0.32 -11.55
CA CYS A 24 -30.01 -0.54 -11.28
C CYS A 24 -29.16 0.11 -12.38
N GLU A 25 -28.75 1.34 -12.12
CA GLU A 25 -27.99 2.18 -13.02
C GLU A 25 -26.49 2.14 -12.66
N LEU A 26 -25.64 2.64 -13.54
CA LEU A 26 -24.21 2.84 -13.29
C LEU A 26 -23.99 4.29 -12.80
N PRO A 27 -23.81 4.54 -11.49
CA PRO A 27 -23.73 5.90 -10.94
C PRO A 27 -22.80 6.84 -11.69
N CYS A 28 -21.56 6.40 -11.97
CA CYS A 28 -20.56 7.20 -12.66
C CYS A 28 -20.92 7.54 -14.12
N GLU A 29 -21.78 6.76 -14.78
CA GLU A 29 -22.25 7.05 -16.15
C GLU A 29 -23.43 8.04 -16.15
N VAL A 30 -24.23 8.03 -15.08
CA VAL A 30 -25.36 8.96 -14.90
C VAL A 30 -24.86 10.34 -14.44
N ALA A 31 -23.94 10.37 -13.49
CA ALA A 31 -23.31 11.59 -13.00
C ALA A 31 -21.89 11.28 -12.49
N ASN A 32 -20.90 11.96 -13.06
CA ASN A 32 -19.52 11.87 -12.60
C ASN A 32 -19.22 13.06 -11.66
N PRO A 33 -19.01 12.83 -10.35
CA PRO A 33 -18.70 13.89 -9.39
C PRO A 33 -17.21 14.27 -9.36
N CYS A 34 -16.34 13.58 -10.11
CA CYS A 34 -14.90 13.67 -9.99
C CYS A 34 -14.30 14.65 -10.98
N ASP A 35 -13.36 15.46 -10.51
CA ASP A 35 -12.53 16.32 -11.36
C ASP A 35 -11.41 15.52 -12.02
N ALA A 36 -11.19 15.76 -13.31
CA ALA A 36 -10.08 15.13 -14.02
C ALA A 36 -8.72 15.55 -13.41
N PRO A 37 -7.76 14.63 -13.25
CA PRO A 37 -7.72 13.30 -13.86
C PRO A 37 -8.26 12.16 -13.00
N ALA A 38 -8.96 12.42 -11.90
CA ALA A 38 -9.56 11.36 -11.08
C ALA A 38 -10.65 10.61 -11.87
N GLU A 39 -10.69 9.30 -11.70
CA GLU A 39 -11.68 8.40 -12.30
C GLU A 39 -12.77 8.09 -11.29
N CYS A 40 -14.04 8.24 -11.69
CA CYS A 40 -15.16 7.76 -10.89
C CYS A 40 -15.24 6.23 -10.97
N LYS A 41 -15.23 5.57 -9.82
CA LYS A 41 -15.48 4.12 -9.69
C LYS A 41 -16.61 3.88 -8.70
N VAL A 42 -17.27 2.73 -8.85
CA VAL A 42 -18.37 2.33 -7.97
C VAL A 42 -17.95 1.14 -7.14
N PHE A 43 -17.89 1.33 -5.82
CA PHE A 43 -17.58 0.28 -4.86
C PHE A 43 -18.74 0.17 -3.88
N ASN A 44 -19.32 -1.04 -3.78
CA ASN A 44 -20.48 -1.30 -2.92
C ASN A 44 -21.60 -0.26 -3.11
N HIS A 45 -21.96 -0.01 -4.37
CA HIS A 45 -23.01 0.94 -4.78
C HIS A 45 -22.69 2.43 -4.53
N ILE A 46 -21.51 2.76 -3.98
CA ILE A 46 -21.07 4.13 -3.69
C ILE A 46 -20.07 4.58 -4.76
N MET A 47 -20.22 5.83 -5.21
CA MET A 47 -19.26 6.48 -6.09
C MET A 47 -18.02 6.94 -5.31
N GLU A 48 -16.84 6.62 -5.81
CA GLU A 48 -15.55 7.05 -5.27
C GLU A 48 -14.67 7.61 -6.39
N CYS A 49 -14.00 8.72 -6.12
CA CYS A 49 -13.01 9.29 -7.03
C CYS A 49 -11.65 8.67 -6.72
N VAL A 50 -11.09 7.94 -7.68
CA VAL A 50 -9.77 7.33 -7.55
C VAL A 50 -8.78 7.93 -8.52
N CYS A 51 -7.55 8.14 -8.06
CA CYS A 51 -6.50 8.62 -8.93
C CYS A 51 -6.01 7.52 -9.89
N PRO A 52 -5.66 7.88 -11.15
CA PRO A 52 -5.06 6.93 -12.09
C PRO A 52 -3.80 6.26 -11.53
N PRO A 53 -3.43 5.06 -12.03
CA PRO A 53 -2.20 4.38 -11.61
C PRO A 53 -0.96 5.27 -11.71
N GLY A 54 -0.13 5.26 -10.66
CA GLY A 54 1.06 6.11 -10.57
C GLY A 54 0.77 7.56 -10.15
N THR A 55 -0.46 7.85 -9.70
CA THR A 55 -0.82 9.15 -9.12
C THR A 55 -1.50 8.97 -7.75
N VAL A 56 -1.38 9.97 -6.89
CA VAL A 56 -1.99 10.02 -5.55
C VAL A 56 -2.70 11.35 -5.36
N SER A 57 -3.79 11.35 -4.59
CA SER A 57 -4.45 12.59 -4.20
C SER A 57 -3.55 13.36 -3.24
N ASP A 58 -3.32 14.64 -3.52
CA ASP A 58 -2.69 15.57 -2.57
C ASP A 58 -3.69 16.22 -1.61
N GLY A 59 -5.00 16.05 -1.86
CA GLY A 59 -6.09 16.61 -1.07
C GLY A 59 -6.44 18.06 -1.39
N GLU A 60 -5.74 18.71 -2.33
CA GLU A 60 -5.89 20.14 -2.63
C GLU A 60 -5.99 20.43 -4.13
N THR A 61 -5.05 19.92 -4.94
CA THR A 61 -4.95 20.15 -6.38
C THR A 61 -5.38 18.95 -7.24
N GLY A 62 -5.69 17.81 -6.61
CA GLY A 62 -6.18 16.60 -7.26
C GLY A 62 -5.14 15.49 -7.29
N CYS A 63 -5.05 14.76 -8.39
CA CYS A 63 -4.12 13.64 -8.52
C CYS A 63 -2.74 14.11 -9.00
N LEU A 64 -1.72 13.91 -8.17
CA LEU A 64 -0.33 14.17 -8.49
C LEU A 64 0.42 12.89 -8.85
N LYS A 65 1.31 12.97 -9.83
CA LYS A 65 2.17 11.85 -10.20
C LYS A 65 3.16 11.53 -9.08
N VAL A 66 3.26 10.25 -8.74
CA VAL A 66 4.29 9.75 -7.83
C VAL A 66 5.59 9.66 -8.62
N GLU A 67 6.57 10.49 -8.26
CA GLU A 67 7.92 10.41 -8.81
C GLU A 67 8.68 9.30 -8.06
N GLU A 68 8.62 8.08 -8.58
CA GLU A 68 9.40 6.95 -8.06
C GLU A 68 10.90 7.19 -8.30
N LYS A 69 11.69 7.15 -7.23
CA LYS A 69 13.16 7.23 -7.31
C LYS A 69 13.80 5.88 -7.63
N CYS A 70 13.09 4.78 -7.37
CA CYS A 70 13.56 3.42 -7.62
C CYS A 70 12.41 2.49 -7.99
N ARG A 71 12.73 1.36 -8.63
CA ARG A 71 11.78 0.26 -8.88
C ARG A 71 12.24 -1.07 -8.31
N LYS A 72 13.54 -1.23 -8.07
CA LYS A 72 14.16 -2.41 -7.48
C LYS A 72 15.32 -2.01 -6.59
N ASP A 73 15.70 -2.89 -5.68
CA ASP A 73 16.76 -2.64 -4.69
C ASP A 73 18.11 -2.29 -5.30
N SER A 74 18.41 -2.80 -6.49
CA SER A 74 19.63 -2.48 -7.23
C SER A 74 19.67 -1.03 -7.76
N ASP A 75 18.52 -0.34 -7.84
CA ASP A 75 18.46 1.07 -8.24
C ASP A 75 18.92 2.00 -7.11
N CYS A 76 18.91 1.49 -5.87
CA CYS A 76 19.26 2.25 -4.69
C CYS A 76 20.77 2.15 -4.36
N PRO A 77 21.33 3.18 -3.69
CA PRO A 77 22.67 3.12 -3.15
C PRO A 77 22.89 1.91 -2.22
N SER A 78 24.15 1.58 -1.98
CA SER A 78 24.51 0.52 -1.03
C SER A 78 23.84 0.72 0.32
N GLN A 79 23.34 -0.37 0.92
CA GLN A 79 22.58 -0.39 2.18
C GLN A 79 21.13 0.14 2.13
N TYR A 80 20.64 0.56 0.95
CA TYR A 80 19.25 1.00 0.77
C TYR A 80 18.49 -0.01 -0.10
N ALA A 81 17.19 -0.14 0.19
CA ALA A 81 16.23 -0.95 -0.55
C ALA A 81 15.12 -0.07 -1.12
N CYS A 82 14.47 -0.54 -2.19
CA CYS A 82 13.39 0.19 -2.80
C CYS A 82 12.06 -0.18 -2.13
N ILE A 83 11.52 0.73 -1.33
CA ILE A 83 10.25 0.52 -0.60
C ILE A 83 9.31 1.66 -0.97
N GLY A 84 8.19 1.32 -1.61
CA GLY A 84 7.19 2.31 -2.04
C GLY A 84 7.72 3.33 -3.05
N GLY A 85 8.68 2.95 -3.90
CA GLY A 85 9.28 3.85 -4.89
C GLY A 85 10.37 4.77 -4.34
N GLU A 86 10.74 4.63 -3.06
CA GLU A 86 11.76 5.42 -2.39
C GLU A 86 12.92 4.55 -1.92
N CYS A 87 14.15 5.08 -2.02
CA CYS A 87 15.32 4.41 -1.48
C CYS A 87 15.43 4.67 0.01
N VAL A 88 15.12 3.65 0.80
CA VAL A 88 15.12 3.73 2.27
C VAL A 88 16.07 2.70 2.87
N ASN A 89 16.67 3.02 4.01
CA ASN A 89 17.46 2.06 4.76
C ASN A 89 16.48 1.16 5.55
N PRO A 90 16.34 -0.13 5.21
CA PRO A 90 15.33 -0.98 5.81
C PRO A 90 15.63 -1.30 7.29
N CYS A 91 16.89 -1.27 7.73
CA CYS A 91 17.23 -1.41 9.14
C CYS A 91 16.68 -0.26 10.00
N GLN A 92 16.64 0.96 9.46
CA GLN A 92 16.09 2.13 10.15
C GLN A 92 14.57 2.23 9.99
N SER A 93 14.03 1.84 8.83
CA SER A 93 12.61 2.02 8.52
C SER A 93 11.72 0.92 9.09
N THR A 94 12.23 -0.30 9.27
CA THR A 94 11.42 -1.45 9.71
C THR A 94 11.84 -2.00 11.08
N GLU A 95 13.00 -1.56 11.58
CA GLU A 95 13.58 -2.01 12.86
C GLU A 95 13.45 -3.54 13.06
N PRO A 96 13.97 -4.36 12.12
CA PRO A 96 13.59 -5.77 11.99
C PRO A 96 14.24 -6.68 13.05
N CYS A 97 15.18 -6.16 13.83
CA CYS A 97 16.00 -6.94 14.75
C CYS A 97 15.50 -6.82 16.19
N GLY A 98 15.74 -7.87 16.96
CA GLY A 98 15.36 -7.95 18.36
C GLY A 98 16.17 -7.03 19.28
N ILE A 99 15.77 -6.97 20.55
CA ILE A 99 16.46 -6.17 21.56
C ILE A 99 17.91 -6.66 21.73
N ASN A 100 18.85 -5.72 21.85
CA ASN A 100 20.31 -5.96 21.92
C ASN A 100 20.90 -6.65 20.67
N ALA A 101 20.27 -6.49 19.51
CA ALA A 101 20.83 -6.88 18.22
C ALA A 101 21.08 -5.65 17.34
N GLU A 102 22.10 -5.73 16.51
CA GLU A 102 22.44 -4.76 15.48
C GLU A 102 21.93 -5.26 14.12
N CYS A 103 21.33 -4.35 13.36
CA CYS A 103 20.89 -4.60 11.99
C CYS A 103 21.92 -4.09 10.99
N THR A 104 22.27 -4.93 10.02
CA THR A 104 23.10 -4.54 8.87
C THR A 104 22.41 -4.92 7.57
N VAL A 105 22.66 -4.15 6.51
CA VAL A 105 22.09 -4.40 5.18
C VAL A 105 23.17 -4.93 4.26
N LEU A 106 22.97 -6.12 3.71
CA LEU A 106 23.79 -6.66 2.64
C LEU A 106 23.22 -6.32 1.28
N ASN A 107 24.11 -5.98 0.34
CA ASN A 107 23.79 -5.67 -1.05
C ASN A 107 23.50 -6.93 -1.89
N THR A 108 22.68 -7.84 -1.38
CA THR A 108 22.23 -9.04 -2.13
C THR A 108 21.27 -8.66 -3.26
N GLU A 109 21.17 -9.54 -4.26
CA GLU A 109 20.22 -9.44 -5.37
C GLU A 109 19.28 -10.67 -5.39
N PRO A 110 18.02 -10.53 -5.84
CA PRO A 110 17.38 -9.30 -6.32
C PRO A 110 16.88 -8.38 -5.19
N VAL A 111 16.90 -8.85 -3.94
CA VAL A 111 16.42 -8.12 -2.75
C VAL A 111 17.57 -7.93 -1.76
N ARG A 112 17.65 -6.78 -1.11
CA ARG A 112 18.59 -6.51 0.00
C ARG A 112 18.24 -7.40 1.20
N THR A 113 19.27 -7.98 1.81
CA THR A 113 19.10 -8.83 2.99
C THR A 113 19.46 -8.02 4.23
N MET A 114 18.55 -7.96 5.20
CA MET A 114 18.83 -7.47 6.54
C MET A 114 19.38 -8.62 7.37
N ILE A 115 20.49 -8.40 8.05
CA ILE A 115 21.09 -9.36 8.98
C ILE A 115 21.05 -8.78 10.37
N CYS A 116 20.51 -9.56 11.30
CA CYS A 116 20.51 -9.26 12.72
C CYS A 116 21.63 -10.04 13.40
N GLN A 117 22.48 -9.34 14.14
CA GLN A 117 23.54 -9.94 14.95
C GLN A 117 23.46 -9.43 16.38
N CYS A 118 23.58 -10.31 17.38
CA CYS A 118 23.65 -9.87 18.77
C CYS A 118 24.85 -8.95 18.99
N LEU A 119 24.65 -7.88 19.77
CA LEU A 119 25.73 -6.98 20.16
C LEU A 119 26.85 -7.73 20.91
N PRO A 120 28.09 -7.20 20.92
CA PRO A 120 29.20 -7.82 21.65
C PRO A 120 28.85 -8.10 23.12
N GLY A 121 29.05 -9.34 23.57
CA GLY A 121 28.71 -9.77 24.92
C GLY A 121 27.25 -10.25 25.09
N TYR A 122 26.45 -10.26 24.03
CA TYR A 122 25.09 -10.83 24.02
C TYR A 122 25.00 -12.08 23.14
N GLN A 123 24.11 -13.00 23.48
CA GLN A 123 23.85 -14.25 22.76
C GLN A 123 22.35 -14.56 22.77
N GLY A 124 21.87 -15.31 21.77
CA GLY A 124 20.45 -15.66 21.64
C GLY A 124 19.98 -15.58 20.19
N ASN A 125 18.69 -15.32 20.01
CA ASN A 125 18.09 -15.15 18.70
C ASN A 125 18.01 -13.65 18.36
N ALA A 126 18.89 -13.18 17.49
CA ALA A 126 18.99 -11.77 17.10
C ALA A 126 17.74 -11.19 16.41
N ALA A 127 16.83 -12.02 15.89
CA ALA A 127 15.56 -11.56 15.36
C ALA A 127 14.47 -11.35 16.45
N VAL A 128 14.71 -11.81 17.68
CA VAL A 128 13.74 -11.72 18.79
C VAL A 128 14.32 -10.93 19.96
N GLN A 129 15.40 -11.44 20.55
CA GLN A 129 16.10 -10.83 21.67
C GLN A 129 17.44 -11.53 21.88
N CYS A 130 18.46 -10.75 22.21
CA CYS A 130 19.72 -11.25 22.72
C CYS A 130 19.87 -10.94 24.22
N ASP A 131 20.32 -11.93 24.98
CA ASP A 131 20.55 -11.84 26.41
C ASP A 131 22.06 -11.75 26.71
N LYS A 132 22.40 -11.13 27.83
CA LYS A 132 23.79 -10.97 28.25
C LYS A 132 24.44 -12.35 28.43
N SER A 133 25.53 -12.58 27.72
CA SER A 133 26.30 -13.82 27.82
C SER A 133 26.79 -13.99 29.24
N LYS A 134 26.58 -15.18 29.84
CA LYS A 134 27.20 -15.51 31.12
C LYS A 134 28.68 -15.79 30.85
N SER A 135 29.55 -15.01 31.48
CA SER A 135 31.00 -15.25 31.51
C SER A 135 31.36 -16.46 32.36
#